data_AF-A0A5C1NDC6-F1
#
_entry.id   AF-A0A5C1NDC6-F1
#
_cell.length_a   1.000
_cell.length_b   1.000
_cell.length_c   1.000
_cell.angle_alpha   90.00
_cell.angle_beta   90.00
_cell.angle_gamma   90.00
#
_symmetry.space_group_name_H-M   'P 1'
#
loop_
_entity.id
_entity.type
_entity.pdbx_description
1 polymer ?
#
loop_
_entity_poly.entity_id
_entity_poly.type
_entity_poly.pdbx_seq_one_letter_code
_entity_poly.pdbx_strand_id
1 'polypeptide(L)'
;MSESTIRTLSEDEVGMVAGGISFDQAYSDFKEGGALLGAGAGALIAGAYTGIALTPALILGSLGGLLGGTLGWELPSEAYT
;
A
#
# COMPACT_ATOMS: atom_id res chain seq x y z
N MET A 1 -29.88 -31.02 13.36
CA MET A 1 -30.37 -29.64 13.14
C MET A 1 -30.45 -29.02 14.52
N SER A 2 -29.49 -28.16 14.91
CA SER A 2 -29.54 -27.47 16.20
C SER A 2 -30.51 -26.30 16.11
N GLU A 3 -31.44 -26.26 17.06
CA GLU A 3 -32.47 -25.26 17.18
C GLU A 3 -31.85 -23.89 17.50
N SER A 4 -32.07 -22.90 16.63
CA SER A 4 -31.65 -21.51 16.88
C SER A 4 -32.77 -20.81 17.65
N THR A 5 -32.66 -20.83 18.97
CA THR A 5 -33.57 -20.09 19.85
C THR A 5 -33.01 -18.69 20.08
N ILE A 6 -33.63 -17.68 19.46
CA ILE A 6 -33.37 -16.27 19.75
C ILE A 6 -33.90 -15.99 21.16
N ARG A 7 -32.99 -15.80 22.13
CA ARG A 7 -33.33 -15.38 23.49
C ARG A 7 -32.65 -14.04 23.80
N THR A 8 -33.34 -13.19 24.55
CA THR A 8 -32.77 -11.93 25.07
C THR A 8 -31.72 -12.25 26.14
N LEU A 9 -30.51 -11.71 25.96
CA LEU A 9 -29.40 -11.85 26.90
C LEU A 9 -29.42 -10.70 27.92
N SER A 10 -28.99 -10.94 29.16
CA SER A 10 -28.72 -9.86 30.12
C SER A 10 -27.46 -9.07 29.72
N GLU A 11 -27.30 -7.83 30.20
CA GLU A 11 -26.12 -7.01 29.88
C GLU A 11 -24.81 -7.70 30.27
N ASP A 12 -24.80 -8.46 31.36
CA ASP A 12 -23.64 -9.26 31.80
C ASP A 12 -23.33 -10.42 30.84
N GLU A 13 -24.37 -11.12 30.33
CA GLU A 13 -24.22 -12.18 29.33
C GLU A 13 -23.76 -11.59 27.98
N VAL A 14 -24.29 -10.43 27.58
CA VAL A 14 -23.84 -9.69 26.39
C VAL A 14 -22.37 -9.30 26.54
N GLY A 15 -21.96 -8.79 27.69
CA GLY A 15 -20.57 -8.49 28.00
C GLY A 15 -19.68 -9.73 27.90
N MET A 16 -20.13 -10.88 28.40
CA MET A 16 -19.37 -12.14 28.32
C MET A 16 -19.23 -12.65 26.87
N VAL A 17 -20.29 -12.57 26.07
CA VAL A 17 -20.29 -12.97 24.65
C VAL A 17 -19.46 -12.01 23.79
N ALA A 18 -19.50 -10.71 24.09
CA ALA A 18 -18.72 -9.68 23.40
C ALA A 18 -17.27 -9.55 23.90
N GLY A 19 -16.84 -10.39 24.85
CA GLY A 19 -15.49 -10.35 25.42
C GLY A 19 -15.20 -9.11 26.28
N GLY A 20 -16.25 -8.45 26.78
CA GLY A 20 -16.17 -7.24 27.60
C GLY A 20 -16.01 -5.94 26.81
N ILE A 21 -16.02 -6.00 25.47
CA ILE A 21 -15.89 -4.82 24.61
C ILE A 21 -17.26 -4.20 24.36
N SER A 22 -17.37 -2.89 24.60
CA SER A 22 -18.57 -2.13 24.26
C SER A 22 -18.65 -1.88 22.75
N PHE A 23 -19.87 -1.70 22.23
CA PHE A 23 -20.07 -1.38 20.81
C PHE A 23 -19.30 -0.12 20.39
N ASP A 24 -19.27 0.90 21.24
CA ASP A 24 -18.59 2.17 20.94
C ASP A 24 -17.07 1.99 20.81
N GLN A 25 -16.47 1.17 21.67
CA GLN A 25 -15.06 0.79 21.58
C GLN A 25 -14.79 0.03 20.28
N ALA A 26 -15.59 -1.00 19.98
CA ALA A 26 -15.44 -1.78 18.74
C ALA A 26 -15.60 -0.91 17.49
N TYR A 27 -16.51 0.06 17.51
CA TYR A 27 -16.73 0.99 16.41
C TYR A 27 -15.56 1.97 16.24
N SER A 28 -14.97 2.44 17.35
CA SER A 28 -13.75 3.26 17.31
C SER A 28 -12.60 2.49 16.69
N ASP A 29 -12.34 1.28 17.19
CA ASP A 29 -11.24 0.42 16.72
C ASP A 29 -11.39 0.06 15.25
N PHE A 30 -12.63 -0.22 14.79
CA PHE A 30 -12.92 -0.48 13.39
C PHE A 30 -12.58 0.71 12.48
N LYS A 31 -12.99 1.93 12.87
CA LYS A 31 -12.69 3.14 12.08
C LYS A 31 -11.20 3.39 12.00
N GLU A 32 -10.49 3.29 13.13
CA GLU A 32 -9.07 3.58 13.20
C GLU A 32 -8.25 2.52 12.43
N GLY A 33 -8.57 1.24 12.61
CA GLY A 33 -7.98 0.14 11.84
C GLY A 33 -8.29 0.25 10.34
N GLY A 34 -9.52 0.63 9.99
CA GLY A 34 -9.94 0.84 8.59
C GLY A 34 -9.20 2.00 7.92
N ALA A 35 -8.94 3.10 8.65
CA ALA A 35 -8.16 4.22 8.15
C ALA A 35 -6.70 3.82 7.83
N LEU A 36 -6.07 3.05 8.73
CA LEU A 36 -4.72 2.53 8.53
C LEU A 36 -4.66 1.55 7.33
N LEU A 37 -5.64 0.67 7.21
CA LEU A 37 -5.74 -0.26 6.07
C LEU A 37 -5.89 0.50 4.74
N GLY A 38 -6.75 1.52 4.71
CA GLY A 38 -6.96 2.36 3.54
C GLY A 38 -5.69 3.12 3.14
N ALA A 39 -4.98 3.68 4.11
CA ALA A 39 -3.69 4.35 3.87
C ALA A 39 -2.64 3.38 3.31
N GLY A 40 -2.53 2.17 3.87
CA GLY A 40 -1.62 1.13 3.39
C GLY A 40 -1.94 0.67 1.97
N ALA A 41 -3.22 0.45 1.66
CA ALA A 41 -3.67 0.09 0.32
C ALA A 41 -3.37 1.20 -0.70
N GLY A 42 -3.63 2.46 -0.33
CA GLY A 42 -3.29 3.63 -1.16
C GLY A 42 -1.79 3.74 -1.44
N ALA A 43 -0.96 3.54 -0.42
CA ALA A 43 0.49 3.54 -0.56
C ALA A 43 0.99 2.42 -1.49
N LEU A 44 0.40 1.23 -1.41
CA LEU A 44 0.74 0.10 -2.28
C LEU A 44 0.40 0.41 -3.75
N ILE A 45 -0.79 0.94 -4.01
CA ILE A 45 -1.21 1.34 -5.37
C ILE A 45 -0.33 2.47 -5.90
N ALA A 46 -0.05 3.48 -5.08
CA ALA A 46 0.83 4.58 -5.45
C ALA A 46 2.24 4.07 -5.81
N GLY A 47 2.81 3.18 -5.01
CA GLY A 47 4.11 2.55 -5.29
C GLY A 47 4.12 1.71 -6.56
N ALA A 48 3.05 0.94 -6.82
CA ALA A 48 2.92 0.19 -8.06
C ALA A 48 2.83 1.11 -9.28
N TYR A 49 2.06 2.19 -9.17
CA TYR A 49 1.93 3.19 -10.24
C TYR A 49 3.24 3.92 -10.51
N THR A 50 3.97 4.37 -9.48
CA THR A 50 5.28 5.02 -9.66
C THR A 50 6.27 4.06 -10.31
N GLY A 51 6.26 2.78 -9.95
CA GLY A 51 7.04 1.75 -10.62
C GLY A 51 6.73 1.69 -12.12
N ILE A 52 5.45 1.52 -12.50
CA ILE A 52 5.03 1.46 -13.91
C ILE A 52 5.41 2.75 -14.66
N ALA A 53 5.18 3.91 -14.07
CA ALA A 53 5.44 5.20 -14.70
C ALA A 53 6.94 5.49 -14.89
N LEU A 54 7.77 5.13 -13.91
CA LEU A 54 9.22 5.40 -13.94
C LEU A 54 10.02 4.32 -14.66
N THR A 55 9.49 3.09 -14.80
CA THR A 55 10.21 1.97 -15.42
C THR A 55 10.73 2.29 -16.84
N PRO A 56 9.95 2.88 -17.76
CA PRO A 56 10.46 3.22 -19.10
C PRO A 56 11.61 4.23 -19.06
N ALA A 57 11.54 5.23 -18.16
CA ALA A 57 12.59 6.23 -18.00
C ALA A 57 13.86 5.62 -17.40
N LEU A 58 13.73 4.69 -16.44
CA LEU A 58 14.85 3.94 -15.88
C LEU A 58 15.49 3.02 -16.93
N ILE A 59 14.69 2.35 -17.77
CA ILE A 59 15.20 1.52 -18.87
C ILE A 59 15.96 2.38 -19.89
N LEU A 60 15.40 3.51 -20.34
CA LEU A 60 16.04 4.40 -21.29
C LEU A 60 17.32 5.04 -20.72
N GLY A 61 17.30 5.44 -19.44
CA GLY A 61 18.48 5.94 -18.75
C GLY A 61 19.58 4.90 -18.62
N SER A 62 19.24 3.66 -18.26
CA SER A 62 20.20 2.54 -18.22
C SER A 62 20.72 2.16 -19.60
N LEU A 63 19.88 2.19 -20.64
CA LEU A 63 20.29 1.86 -22.01
C LEU A 63 21.13 2.98 -22.64
N GLY A 64 20.81 4.25 -22.36
CA GLY A 64 21.61 5.41 -22.77
C GLY A 64 22.95 5.47 -22.05
N GLY A 65 22.99 5.10 -20.76
CA GLY A 65 24.25 4.95 -20.01
C GLY A 65 25.08 3.75 -20.49
N LEU A 66 24.43 2.63 -20.83
CA LEU A 66 25.10 1.45 -21.38
C LEU A 66 25.63 1.71 -22.80
N LEU A 67 24.84 2.32 -23.69
CA LEU A 67 25.27 2.67 -25.04
C LEU A 67 26.26 3.84 -25.05
N GLY A 68 26.09 4.85 -24.21
CA GLY A 68 27.01 5.99 -24.08
C GLY A 68 28.31 5.65 -23.34
N GLY A 69 28.30 4.65 -22.46
CA GLY A 69 29.49 4.14 -21.77
C GLY A 69 30.26 3.07 -22.54
N THR A 70 29.62 2.38 -23.50
CA THR A 70 30.27 1.36 -24.35
C THR A 70 30.64 1.87 -25.74
N LEU A 71 29.95 2.89 -26.26
CA LEU A 71 30.31 3.65 -27.45
C LEU A 71 30.79 5.03 -27.01
N GLY A 72 31.99 5.10 -26.45
CA GLY A 72 32.66 6.37 -26.15
C GLY A 72 32.81 7.20 -27.42
N TRP A 73 31.84 8.07 -27.69
CA TRP A 73 31.97 9.13 -28.67
C TRP A 73 32.70 10.29 -27.99
N GLU A 74 34.03 10.16 -27.88
CA GLU A 74 34.91 11.31 -27.71
C GLU A 74 34.71 12.21 -28.94
N LEU A 75 34.05 13.35 -28.74
CA LEU A 75 34.11 14.43 -29.73
C LEU A 75 35.57 14.87 -29.84
N PRO A 76 36.19 14.84 -31.04
CA PRO A 76 37.56 15.28 -31.20
C PRO A 76 37.70 16.74 -30.79
N SER A 77 38.67 17.02 -29.92
CA SER A 77 38.94 18.32 -29.29
C SER A 77 39.47 19.41 -30.23
N GLU A 78 39.24 19.32 -31.55
CA GLU A 78 39.80 20.26 -32.53
C GLU A 78 38.79 21.27 -33.09
N ALA A 79 37.60 21.41 -32.50
CA ALA A 79 36.64 22.45 -32.89
C ALA A 79 36.83 23.80 -32.14
N TYR A 80 38.03 24.07 -31.61
CA TYR A 80 38.35 25.33 -30.96
C TYR A 80 39.80 25.78 -31.24
N THR A 81 40.15 25.98 -32.52
CA THR A 81 41.00 27.09 -32.97
C THR A 81 40.82 27.37 -34.45
#